data_AF-A0A2V5VZS5-F1
#
_entry.id   AF-A0A2V5VZS5-F1
#
_cell.length_a   1.000
_cell.length_b   1.000
_cell.length_c   1.000
_cell.angle_alpha   90.00
_cell.angle_beta   90.00
_cell.angle_gamma   90.00
#
_symmetry.space_group_name_H-M   'P 1'
#
loop_
_entity.id
_entity.type
_entity.pdbx_description
1 polymer ?
#
loop_
_entity_poly.entity_id
_entity_poly.type
_entity_poly.pdbx_seq_one_letter_code
_entity_poly.pdbx_strand_id
1 'polypeptide(L)'
;MRQVAYLFERFPSFGQTFAYREVAELERQGMKVHVYSIRRPTGEPEQDWDADLVERVHYLPEEKPLVAEVDRILKSKAVSDQVRAAVKE
;
A
#
# COMPACT_ATOMS: atom_id res chain seq x y z
N MET A 1 13.61 10.16 -11.25
CA MET A 1 12.15 10.04 -11.09
C MET A 1 11.82 10.01 -9.61
N ARG A 2 10.90 10.85 -9.14
CA ARG A 2 10.45 10.84 -7.73
C ARG A 2 9.49 9.66 -7.55
N GLN A 3 9.57 8.99 -6.41
CA GLN A 3 8.69 7.86 -6.08
C GLN A 3 8.17 8.04 -4.66
N VAL A 4 6.95 7.60 -4.42
CA VAL A 4 6.34 7.57 -3.09
C VAL A 4 5.60 6.23 -2.93
N ALA A 5 5.49 5.78 -1.69
CA ALA A 5 4.68 4.63 -1.33
C ALA A 5 3.60 5.05 -0.33
N TYR A 6 2.35 4.68 -0.60
CA TYR A 6 1.25 4.81 0.34
C TYR A 6 0.93 3.45 0.95
N LEU A 7 0.70 3.41 2.27
CA LEU A 7 0.20 2.24 2.98
C LEU A 7 -1.14 2.61 3.63
N PHE A 8 -2.21 1.97 3.17
CA PHE A 8 -3.57 2.19 3.67
C PHE A 8 -4.07 0.98 4.46
N GLU A 9 -4.87 1.21 5.50
CA GLU A 9 -5.59 0.10 6.15
C GLU A 9 -6.56 -0.58 5.17
N ARG A 10 -7.36 0.20 4.42
CA ARG A 10 -8.29 -0.27 3.37
C ARG A 10 -8.30 0.68 2.18
N PHE A 11 -8.01 0.18 0.98
CA PHE A 11 -8.01 1.00 -0.23
C PHE A 11 -8.41 0.19 -1.50
N PRO A 12 -9.12 0.81 -2.46
CA PRO A 12 -9.83 2.09 -2.35
C PRO A 12 -11.16 1.94 -1.60
N SER A 13 -11.40 2.77 -0.59
CA SER A 13 -12.66 2.77 0.20
C SER A 13 -13.42 4.08 0.02
N PHE A 14 -14.73 4.09 0.27
CA PHE A 14 -15.55 5.30 0.12
C PHE A 14 -15.04 6.46 0.97
N GLY A 15 -14.59 6.18 2.19
CA GLY A 15 -13.96 7.16 3.08
C GLY A 15 -12.61 7.70 2.60
N GLN A 16 -12.02 7.11 1.55
CA GLN A 16 -10.70 7.44 1.03
C GLN A 16 -10.72 8.05 -0.38
N THR A 17 -11.85 8.63 -0.79
CA THR A 17 -11.97 9.40 -2.04
C THR A 17 -10.89 10.48 -2.20
N PHE A 18 -10.49 11.14 -1.11
CA PHE A 18 -9.40 12.12 -1.13
C PHE A 18 -8.05 11.47 -1.47
N ALA A 19 -7.70 10.39 -0.79
CA ALA A 19 -6.46 9.67 -1.02
C ALA A 19 -6.39 9.09 -2.44
N TYR A 20 -7.50 8.60 -2.98
CA TYR A 20 -7.58 8.16 -4.38
C TYR A 20 -7.25 9.31 -5.34
N ARG A 21 -7.87 10.48 -5.16
CA ARG A 21 -7.63 11.67 -6.01
C ARG A 21 -6.19 12.16 -5.92
N GLU A 22 -5.59 12.09 -4.73
CA GLU A 22 -4.19 12.43 -4.52
C GLU A 22 -3.27 11.48 -5.31
N VAL A 23 -3.45 10.16 -5.16
CA VAL A 23 -2.66 9.16 -5.91
C VAL A 23 -2.79 9.39 -7.42
N ALA A 24 -4.03 9.54 -7.92
CA ALA A 24 -4.28 9.76 -9.34
C ALA A 24 -3.60 11.04 -9.86
N GLU A 25 -3.66 12.14 -9.10
CA GLU A 25 -3.03 13.40 -9.50
C GLU A 25 -1.51 13.32 -9.47
N LEU A 26 -0.92 12.67 -8.47
CA LEU A 26 0.52 12.46 -8.39
C LEU A 26 1.04 11.66 -9.58
N GLU A 27 0.30 10.64 -10.00
CA GLU A 27 0.63 9.86 -11.20
C GLU A 27 0.48 10.69 -12.48
N ARG A 28 -0.57 11.50 -12.58
CA ARG A 28 -0.77 12.44 -13.70
C ARG A 28 0.38 13.44 -13.83
N GLN A 29 1.00 13.83 -12.71
CA GLN A 29 2.19 14.68 -12.67
C GLN A 29 3.50 13.94 -12.97
N GLY A 30 3.44 12.65 -13.31
CA GLY A 30 4.59 11.83 -13.66
C GLY A 30 5.36 11.27 -12.46
N MET A 31 4.78 11.28 -11.25
CA MET A 31 5.36 10.59 -10.11
C MET A 31 5.01 9.10 -10.15
N LYS A 32 5.97 8.25 -9.79
CA LYS A 32 5.69 6.81 -9.65
C LYS A 32 5.15 6.56 -8.24
N VAL A 33 3.88 6.19 -8.13
CA VAL A 33 3.22 5.90 -6.87
C VAL A 33 3.08 4.39 -6.69
N HIS A 34 3.50 3.88 -5.53
CA HIS A 34 3.25 2.49 -5.12
C HIS A 34 2.16 2.50 -4.07
N VAL A 35 1.07 1.76 -4.29
CA VAL A 35 -0.06 1.73 -3.37
C VAL A 35 -0.14 0.35 -2.70
N TYR A 36 -0.08 0.33 -1.38
CA TYR A 36 -0.23 -0.86 -0.56
C TYR A 36 -1.49 -0.77 0.28
N SER A 37 -2.22 -1.88 0.40
CA SER A 37 -3.40 -1.96 1.26
C SER A 37 -3.36 -3.20 2.14
N ILE A 38 -3.55 -3.01 3.44
CA ILE A 38 -3.58 -4.12 4.41
C ILE A 38 -4.84 -4.97 4.23
N ARG A 39 -5.96 -4.36 3.84
CA ARG A 39 -7.25 -5.03 3.72
C ARG A 39 -7.99 -4.60 2.45
N ARG A 40 -8.66 -5.55 1.81
CA ARG A 40 -9.60 -5.24 0.73
C ARG A 40 -10.85 -4.55 1.31
N PRO A 41 -11.37 -3.50 0.67
CA PRO A 41 -12.68 -2.95 1.02
C PRO A 41 -13.75 -4.03 0.80
N THR A 42 -14.73 -4.12 1.70
CA THR A 42 -15.86 -5.06 1.58
C THR A 42 -17.15 -4.34 1.95
N GLY A 43 -18.23 -4.57 1.18
CA GLY A 43 -19.52 -3.92 1.42
C GLY A 43 -19.53 -2.41 1.15
N GLU A 44 -18.60 -1.90 0.34
CA GLU A 44 -18.58 -0.49 -0.07
C GLU A 44 -19.65 -0.22 -1.15
N PRO A 45 -20.25 0.98 -1.17
CA PRO A 45 -21.06 1.42 -2.30
C PRO A 45 -20.27 1.38 -3.60
N GLU A 46 -20.94 1.18 -4.73
CA GLU A 46 -20.31 1.26 -6.06
C GLU A 46 -19.69 2.64 -6.28
N GLN A 47 -18.48 2.67 -6.84
CA GLN A 47 -17.72 3.89 -7.10
C GLN A 47 -17.07 3.79 -8.48
N ASP A 48 -16.91 4.94 -9.14
CA ASP A 48 -16.26 5.07 -10.45
C ASP A 48 -14.73 5.19 -10.29
N TRP A 49 -14.12 4.16 -9.69
CA TRP A 49 -12.67 4.07 -9.56
C TRP A 49 -12.05 3.67 -10.90
N ASP A 50 -10.89 4.25 -11.21
CA ASP A 50 -10.06 3.80 -12.33
C ASP A 50 -9.58 2.37 -12.09
N ALA A 51 -10.01 1.44 -12.94
CA ALA A 51 -9.68 0.03 -12.86
C ALA A 51 -8.15 -0.20 -12.92
N ASP A 52 -7.42 0.58 -13.71
CA ASP A 52 -5.97 0.45 -13.85
C ASP A 52 -5.25 0.82 -12.56
N LEU A 53 -5.80 1.76 -11.78
CA LEU A 53 -5.26 2.11 -10.47
C LEU A 53 -5.59 1.02 -9.44
N VAL A 54 -6.83 0.52 -9.43
CA VAL A 54 -7.28 -0.54 -8.52
C VAL A 54 -6.46 -1.83 -8.71
N GLU A 55 -6.21 -2.24 -9.96
CA GLU A 55 -5.44 -3.44 -10.27
C GLU A 55 -3.98 -3.36 -9.80
N ARG A 56 -3.42 -2.15 -9.71
CA ARG A 56 -2.03 -1.92 -9.26
C ARG A 56 -1.89 -1.85 -7.74
N VAL A 57 -2.98 -1.89 -6.98
CA VAL A 57 -2.91 -1.90 -5.52
C VAL A 57 -2.31 -3.23 -5.03
N HIS A 58 -1.22 -3.12 -4.29
CA HIS A 58 -0.57 -4.24 -3.63
C HIS A 58 -1.31 -4.59 -2.34
N TYR A 59 -2.19 -5.57 -2.40
CA TYR A 59 -2.86 -6.10 -1.22
C TYR A 59 -1.91 -6.98 -0.42
N LEU A 60 -1.67 -6.61 0.83
CA LEU A 60 -0.81 -7.34 1.74
C LEU A 60 -1.52 -8.58 2.28
N PRO A 61 -0.77 -9.61 2.72
CA PRO A 61 -1.34 -10.71 3.49
C PRO A 61 -2.06 -10.20 4.74
N GLU A 62 -2.98 -11.03 5.26
CA GLU A 62 -3.59 -10.77 6.56
C GLU A 62 -2.56 -10.69 7.69
N GLU A 63 -2.96 -10.14 8.84
CA GLU A 63 -2.06 -9.79 9.94
C GLU A 63 -1.09 -10.91 10.35
N LYS A 64 -1.61 -12.12 10.64
CA LYS A 64 -0.77 -13.26 11.08
C LYS A 64 0.27 -13.67 10.02
N PRO A 65 -0.09 -13.96 8.76
CA PRO A 65 0.89 -14.30 7.75
C PRO A 65 1.84 -13.13 7.45
N LEU A 66 1.38 -11.87 7.48
CA LEU A 66 2.21 -10.70 7.26
C LEU A 66 3.30 -10.56 8.32
N VAL A 67 2.94 -10.64 9.61
CA VAL A 67 3.91 -10.56 10.72
C VAL A 67 4.94 -11.68 10.62
N ALA A 68 4.49 -12.92 10.35
CA ALA A 68 5.38 -14.06 10.20
C ALA A 68 6.35 -13.92 9.01
N GLU A 69 5.93 -13.29 7.93
CA GLU A 69 6.76 -13.01 6.76
C GLU A 69 7.77 -11.89 7.04
N VAL A 70 7.34 -10.80 7.66
CA VAL A 70 8.21 -9.69 8.08
C VAL A 70 9.30 -10.20 9.03
N ASP A 71 8.95 -10.98 10.06
CA ASP A 71 9.91 -11.58 10.99
C ASP A 71 10.95 -12.45 10.28
N ARG A 72 10.52 -13.24 9.30
CA ARG A 72 11.41 -14.09 8.50
C ARG A 72 12.39 -13.25 7.70
N ILE A 73 11.91 -12.18 7.07
CA ILE A 73 12.73 -11.26 6.27
C ILE A 73 13.72 -10.51 7.16
N LEU A 74 13.28 -10.00 8.32
CA LEU A 74 14.13 -9.28 9.28
C LEU A 74 15.24 -10.16 9.87
N LYS A 75 15.01 -11.47 10.02
CA LYS A 75 16.03 -12.45 10.43
C LYS A 75 17.01 -12.81 9.31
N SER A 76 16.60 -12.64 8.05
CA SER A 76 17.45 -12.90 6.88
C SER A 76 18.45 -11.77 6.61
N LYS A 77 19.31 -11.89 5.58
CA LYS A 77 20.16 -10.79 5.09
C LYS A 77 19.51 -9.99 3.95
N ALA A 78 18.21 -10.16 3.70
CA ALA A 78 17.51 -9.55 2.57
C ALA A 78 17.23 -8.05 2.73
N VAL A 79 17.30 -7.51 3.96
CA VAL A 79 17.06 -6.10 4.25
C VAL A 79 18.25 -5.46 4.96
N SER A 80 18.43 -4.15 4.73
CA SER A 80 19.51 -3.37 5.34
C SER A 80 19.32 -3.21 6.85
N ASP A 81 20.40 -2.90 7.55
CA ASP A 81 20.36 -2.70 9.00
C ASP A 81 19.51 -1.48 9.39
N GLN A 82 19.47 -0.45 8.53
CA GLN A 82 18.60 0.71 8.71
C GLN A 82 17.11 0.31 8.68
N VAL A 83 16.71 -0.55 7.73
CA VAL A 83 15.33 -1.05 7.66
C VAL A 83 15.00 -1.91 8.88
N ARG A 84 15.93 -2.75 9.34
CA ARG A 84 15.71 -3.53 10.58
C ARG A 84 15.54 -2.67 11.81
N ALA A 85 16.30 -1.59 11.93
CA ALA A 85 16.19 -0.67 13.05
C ALA A 85 14.81 0.03 13.06
N ALA A 86 14.37 0.52 11.90
CA ALA A 86 13.11 1.25 11.76
C ALA A 86 11.84 0.42 12.07
N VAL A 87 11.91 -0.92 12.00
CA VAL A 87 10.77 -1.80 12.33
C VAL A 87 10.76 -2.22 13.82
N LYS A 88 11.85 -2.01 14.55
CA LYS A 88 11.96 -2.40 15.97
C LYS A 88 11.60 -1.27 16.94
N GLU A 89 11.53 -0.03 16.47
CA GLU A 89 11.01 1.13 17.21
C GLU A 89 9.48 1.19 17.16
#